data_AF-A0AAX0PXU8-F1
#
_entry.id   AF-A0AAX0PXU8-F1
#
_cell.length_a   1.000
_cell.length_b   1.000
_cell.length_c   1.000
_cell.angle_alpha   90.00
_cell.angle_beta   90.00
_cell.angle_gamma   90.00
#
_symmetry.space_group_name_H-M   'P 1'
#
loop_
_entity.id
_entity.type
_entity.pdbx_description
1 polymer ?
#
loop_
_entity_poly.entity_id
_entity_poly.type
_entity_poly.pdbx_seq_one_letter_code
_entity_poly.pdbx_strand_id
1 'polypeptide(L)' 'MVIFVTCQYIEYTNATFTITDGVYGSVFYAATGLHFIHMVMLAMMLSVCYAR' A
#
# COMPACT_ATOMS: atom_id res chain seq x y z
N MET A 1 -2.40 8.97 -6.83
CA MET A 1 -2.05 7.59 -6.49
C MET A 1 -0.61 7.44 -6.00
N VAL A 2 0.37 8.06 -6.66
CA VAL A 2 1.78 8.05 -6.20
C VAL A 2 1.94 8.65 -4.78
N ILE A 3 1.27 9.76 -4.47
CA ILE A 3 1.30 10.35 -3.12
C ILE A 3 0.78 9.37 -2.06
N PHE A 4 -0.34 8.67 -2.34
CA PHE A 4 -0.89 7.65 -1.46
C PHE A 4 0.10 6.51 -1.23
N VAL A 5 0.76 6.02 -2.30
CA VAL A 5 1.79 4.97 -2.22
C VAL A 5 2.96 5.40 -1.33
N THR A 6 3.46 6.63 -1.49
CA THR A 6 4.55 7.16 -0.65
C THR A 6 4.12 7.32 0.81
N CYS A 7 2.92 7.85 1.07
CA CYS A 7 2.38 7.95 2.43
C CYS A 7 2.20 6.58 3.07
N GLN A 8 1.69 5.58 2.34
CA GLN A 8 1.50 4.23 2.85
C GLN A 8 2.84 3.56 3.21
N TYR A 9 3.89 3.81 2.41
CA TYR A 9 5.24 3.36 2.74
C TYR A 9 5.77 4.02 4.02
N ILE A 10 5.59 5.34 4.17
CA ILE A 10 5.96 6.07 5.38
C ILE A 10 5.22 5.49 6.60
N GLU A 11 3.92 5.22 6.48
CA GLU A 11 3.13 4.59 7.54
C GLU A 11 3.69 3.22 7.94
N TYR A 12 4.00 2.34 6.98
CA TYR A 12 4.61 1.03 7.27
C TYR A 12 5.99 1.13 7.91
N THR A 13 6.80 2.12 7.54
CA THR A 13 8.12 2.33 8.17
C THR A 13 8.06 2.92 9.58
N ASN A 14 7.00 3.67 9.91
CA ASN A 14 6.84 4.31 11.23
C ASN A 14 5.90 3.52 12.16
N ALA A 15 5.25 2.46 11.68
CA ALA A 15 4.41 1.62 12.50
C ALA A 15 5.23 0.92 13.60
N THR A 16 4.71 0.92 14.82
CA THR A 16 5.34 0.27 15.98
C THR A 16 5.10 -1.24 16.03
N PHE A 17 4.43 -1.79 15.02
CA PHE A 17 4.06 -3.20 14.91
C PHE A 17 4.31 -3.70 13.49
N THR A 18 4.55 -5.00 13.41
CA THR A 18 4.90 -5.74 12.20
C THR A 18 3.77 -6.68 11.80
N ILE A 19 3.90 -7.31 10.63
CA ILE A 19 2.94 -8.32 10.17
C ILE A 19 2.86 -9.54 11.11
N THR A 20 3.92 -9.83 11.86
CA THR A 20 3.98 -10.95 12.81
C THR A 20 3.43 -10.61 14.19
N ASP A 21 3.03 -9.37 14.46
CA ASP A 21 2.51 -8.94 15.77
C ASP A 21 1.03 -9.30 15.94
N GLY A 22 0.79 -10.60 16.09
CA GLY A 22 -0.52 -11.18 16.38
C GLY A 22 -1.56 -10.91 15.31
N VAL A 23 -2.84 -11.05 15.70
CA VAL A 23 -3.98 -10.94 14.79
C VAL A 23 -4.12 -9.53 14.22
N TYR A 24 -3.90 -8.50 15.04
CA TYR A 24 -4.02 -7.10 14.59
C TYR A 24 -3.00 -6.78 13.49
N GLY A 25 -1.70 -7.03 13.73
CA GLY A 25 -0.66 -6.79 12.72
C GLY A 25 -0.91 -7.60 11.45
N SER A 26 -1.22 -8.88 11.60
CA SER A 26 -1.50 -9.77 10.46
C SER A 26 -2.66 -9.26 9.59
N VAL A 27 -3.80 -8.92 10.19
CA VAL A 27 -4.99 -8.47 9.46
C VAL A 27 -4.80 -7.06 8.90
N PHE A 28 -4.16 -6.16 9.64
CA PHE A 28 -3.87 -4.80 9.20
C PHE A 28 -3.02 -4.79 7.93
N TYR A 29 -1.87 -5.49 7.95
CA TYR A 29 -0.98 -5.56 6.79
C TYR A 29 -1.59 -6.38 5.65
N ALA A 30 -2.40 -7.40 5.91
CA ALA A 30 -3.12 -8.13 4.87
C ALA A 30 -4.15 -7.25 4.14
N ALA A 31 -4.99 -6.52 4.89
CA ALA A 31 -6.03 -5.68 4.30
C ALA A 31 -5.45 -4.48 3.56
N THR A 32 -4.57 -3.72 4.22
CA THR A 32 -3.97 -2.51 3.64
C THR A 32 -2.95 -2.86 2.54
N GLY A 33 -2.22 -3.97 2.68
CA GLY A 33 -1.24 -4.41 1.68
C GLY A 33 -1.87 -4.88 0.37
N LEU A 34 -2.99 -5.60 0.42
CA LEU A 34 -3.72 -6.01 -0.78
C LEU A 34 -4.28 -4.79 -1.52
N HIS A 35 -4.85 -3.84 -0.77
CA HIS A 35 -5.30 -2.57 -1.31
C HIS A 35 -4.13 -1.75 -1.91
N PHE A 36 -2.97 -1.72 -1.25
CA PHE A 36 -1.78 -1.04 -1.76
C PHE A 36 -1.33 -1.59 -3.13
N ILE A 37 -1.31 -2.92 -3.30
CA ILE A 37 -0.98 -3.55 -4.58
C ILE A 37 -1.97 -3.12 -5.67
N HIS A 38 -3.27 -3.14 -5.36
CA HIS A 38 -4.31 -2.69 -6.30
C HIS A 38 -4.10 -1.23 -6.73
N MET A 39 -3.72 -0.37 -5.79
CA MET A 39 -3.45 1.04 -6.03
C MET A 39 -2.20 1.29 -6.88
N VAL A 40 -1.15 0.49 -6.72
CA VAL A 40 0.04 0.53 -7.59
C VAL A 40 -0.31 0.12 -9.02
N MET A 41 -1.11 -0.94 -9.20
CA MET A 41 -1.57 -1.35 -10.53
C MET A 41 -2.42 -0.26 -11.21
N LEU A 42 -3.32 0.38 -10.47
CA LEU A 42 -4.12 1.49 -10.99
C LEU A 42 -3.26 2.69 -11.41
N ALA A 43 -2.16 2.97 -10.69
CA ALA A 43 -1.22 4.02 -11.08
C ALA A 43 -0.52 3.71 -12.42
N MET A 44 -0.15 2.45 -12.66
CA MET A 44 0.43 2.03 -13.95
C MET A 44 -0.60 2.10 -15.10
N MET A 45 -1.85 1.70 -14.85
CA MET A 45 -2.91 1.81 -15.86
C MET A 45 -3.14 3.27 -16.26
N LEU A 46 -3.14 4.18 -15.27
CA LEU A 46 -3.31 5.60 -15.52
C LEU A 46 -2.11 6.22 -16.25
N SER A 47 -0.87 5.77 -15.95
CA SER A 47 0.32 6.25 -16.67
C SER A 47 0.31 5.82 -18.13
N VAL A 48 -0.14 4.59 -18.43
CA VAL A 48 -0.35 4.14 -19.82
C VAL A 48 -1.42 4.99 -20.52
N CYS A 49 -2.52 5.31 -19.84
CA CYS A 49 -3.55 6.19 -20.39
C CYS A 49 -3.06 7.63 -20.63
N TYR A 50 -2.13 8.13 -19.81
CA TYR A 50 -1.53 9.46 -20.00
C TYR A 50 -0.51 9.49 -21.15
N ALA A 51 0.21 8.39 -21.35
CA ALA A 51 1.21 8.26 -22.42
C ALA A 51 0.62 7.96 -23.81
N ARG A 52 -0.68 7.63 -23.89
CA ARG A 52 -1.41 7.36 -25.12
C ARG A 52 -2.21 8.57 -25.56
#